data_AF-A0A7J5VGH9-F1
#
_entry.id   AF-A0A7J5VGH9-F1
#
_cell.length_a   1.000
_cell.length_b   1.000
_cell.length_c   1.000
_cell.angle_alpha   90.00
_cell.angle_beta   90.00
_cell.angle_gamma   90.00
#
_symmetry.space_group_name_H-M   'P 1'
#
loop_
_entity.id
_entity.type
_entity.pdbx_description
1 polymer ?
#
loop_
_entity_poly.entity_id
_entity_poly.type
_entity_poly.pdbx_seq_one_letter_code
_entity_poly.pdbx_strand_id
1 'polypeptide(L)' 'MDKITAIKGIKDILPANTPAWHQVELTARRIFERFGFCEIRVPIMEKTALFQRSISETTDIVEK' A
#
# COMPACT_ATOMS: atom_id res chain seq x y z
N MET A 1 4.64 -27.10 -19.06
CA MET A 1 3.82 -26.28 -18.16
C MET A 1 4.72 -25.17 -17.69
N ASP A 2 4.44 -23.93 -18.09
CA ASP A 2 5.33 -22.81 -17.79
C ASP A 2 5.29 -22.47 -16.31
N LYS A 3 6.47 -22.16 -15.76
CA LYS A 3 6.62 -21.81 -14.34
C LYS A 3 6.00 -20.45 -14.11
N ILE A 4 4.95 -20.40 -13.29
CA ILE A 4 4.34 -19.14 -12.84
C ILE A 4 5.34 -18.44 -11.91
N THR A 5 5.61 -17.17 -12.17
CA THR A 5 6.51 -16.33 -11.38
C THR A 5 5.79 -15.07 -10.92
N ALA A 6 6.30 -14.45 -9.86
CA ALA A 6 5.75 -13.20 -9.35
C ALA A 6 5.82 -12.08 -10.39
N ILE A 7 4.81 -11.21 -10.39
CA ILE A 7 4.78 -10.03 -11.24
C ILE A 7 5.93 -9.11 -10.83
N LYS A 8 6.68 -8.60 -11.83
CA LYS A 8 7.78 -7.67 -11.59
C LYS A 8 7.31 -6.47 -10.77
N GLY A 9 7.98 -6.18 -9.67
CA GLY A 9 7.63 -5.08 -8.75
C GLY A 9 6.72 -5.49 -7.60
N ILE A 10 6.12 -6.68 -7.64
CA ILE A 10 5.32 -7.25 -6.55
C ILE A 10 6.17 -8.31 -5.85
N LYS A 11 6.37 -8.15 -4.53
CA LYS A 11 7.21 -9.03 -3.72
C LYS A 11 6.41 -9.70 -2.62
N ASP A 12 6.67 -10.98 -2.41
CA ASP A 12 6.14 -11.70 -1.26
C ASP A 12 6.85 -11.27 0.03
N ILE A 13 6.09 -11.04 1.09
CA ILE A 13 6.62 -10.88 2.44
C ILE A 13 6.69 -12.27 3.07
N LEU A 14 7.88 -12.87 3.03
CA LEU A 14 8.14 -14.21 3.58
C LEU A 14 8.16 -14.22 5.12
N PRO A 15 7.97 -15.38 5.78
CA PRO A 15 7.91 -15.48 7.24
C PRO A 15 9.10 -14.88 7.99
N ALA A 16 10.30 -14.90 7.40
CA ALA A 16 11.50 -14.29 7.99
C ALA A 16 11.41 -12.74 8.04
N ASN A 17 10.64 -12.14 7.14
CA ASN A 17 10.49 -10.69 7.00
C ASN A 17 9.27 -10.15 7.77
N THR A 18 8.26 -11.00 7.98
CA THR A 18 7.00 -10.64 8.66
C THR A 18 7.21 -9.97 10.03
N PRO A 19 8.14 -10.41 10.92
CA PRO A 19 8.31 -9.78 12.23
C PRO A 19 8.73 -8.31 12.17
N ALA A 20 9.59 -7.95 11.21
CA ALA A 20 10.01 -6.57 11.02
C ALA A 20 8.84 -5.66 10.58
N TRP A 21 7.98 -6.15 9.69
CA TRP A 21 6.77 -5.45 9.27
C TRP A 21 5.79 -5.25 10.43
N HIS A 22 5.54 -6.30 11.22
CA HIS A 22 4.69 -6.20 12.41
C HIS A 22 5.22 -5.15 13.41
N GLN A 23 6.54 -5.09 13.61
CA GLN A 23 7.14 -4.11 14.51
C GLN A 23 6.88 -2.67 14.05
N VAL A 24 7.05 -2.40 12.75
CA VAL A 24 6.80 -1.07 12.16
C VAL A 24 5.32 -0.70 12.31
N GLU A 25 4.43 -1.60 11.90
CA GLU A 25 2.99 -1.36 11.95
C GLU A 25 2.46 -1.13 13.37
N LEU A 26 2.86 -1.97 14.34
CA LEU A 26 2.45 -1.82 15.74
C LEU A 26 2.98 -0.52 16.35
N THR A 27 4.20 -0.13 15.98
CA THR A 27 4.77 1.15 16.44
C THR A 27 3.98 2.33 15.89
N ALA A 28 3.65 2.31 14.60
CA ALA A 28 2.85 3.33 13.97
C ALA A 28 1.46 3.46 14.62
N ARG A 29 0.73 2.35 14.78
CA ARG A 29 -0.60 2.33 15.45
C ARG A 29 -0.54 2.97 16.84
N ARG A 30 0.41 2.54 17.66
CA ARG A 30 0.60 3.08 19.02
C ARG A 30 0.91 4.58 19.04
N ILE A 31 1.67 5.08 18.06
CA ILE A 31 1.96 6.52 17.97
C ILE A 31 0.67 7.26 17.60
N PHE A 32 -0.02 6.85 16.54
CA PHE A 32 -1.24 7.54 16.10
C PHE A 32 -2.33 7.58 17.17
N GLU A 33 -2.54 6.46 17.88
CA GLU A 33 -3.49 6.39 19.00
C GLU A 33 -3.17 7.41 20.11
N ARG A 34 -1.87 7.62 20.43
CA ARG A 34 -1.45 8.60 21.45
C ARG A 34 -1.75 10.05 21.07
N PHE A 35 -1.91 10.33 19.79
CA PHE A 35 -2.25 11.67 19.28
C PHE A 35 -3.76 11.78 18.95
N GLY A 36 -4.57 10.79 19.32
CA GLY A 36 -6.02 10.82 19.11
C GLY A 36 -6.46 10.60 17.66
N PHE A 37 -5.59 10.06 16.81
CA PHE A 37 -5.98 9.65 15.47
C PHE A 37 -6.71 8.30 15.50
N CYS A 38 -7.70 8.15 14.63
CA CYS A 38 -8.45 6.91 14.43
C CYS A 38 -8.15 6.33 13.05
N GLU A 39 -8.06 5.00 12.97
CA GLU A 39 -7.86 4.29 11.71
C GLU A 39 -9.10 4.41 10.80
N ILE A 40 -8.89 4.75 9.53
CA ILE A 40 -9.87 4.60 8.46
C ILE A 40 -9.36 3.58 7.44
N ARG A 41 -10.23 2.67 7.00
CA ARG A 41 -9.93 1.70 5.93
C ARG A 41 -10.80 2.00 4.73
N VAL A 42 -10.17 2.18 3.58
CA VAL A 42 -10.83 2.46 2.30
C VAL A 42 -10.75 1.23 1.38
N PRO A 43 -11.63 1.11 0.39
CA PRO A 43 -11.54 0.05 -0.63
C PRO A 43 -10.21 0.08 -1.38
N ILE A 44 -9.70 -1.10 -1.79
CA ILE A 44 -8.47 -1.23 -2.58
C ILE A 44 -8.69 -0.76 -4.04
N MET A 45 -9.91 -0.92 -4.55
CA MET A 45 -10.27 -0.56 -5.91
C MET A 45 -11.30 0.56 -5.91
N GLU A 46 -11.06 1.57 -6.74
CA GLU A 46 -11.88 2.76 -6.90
C GLU A 46 -12.09 3.08 -8.39
N LYS A 47 -13.09 3.91 -8.70
CA LYS A 47 -13.30 4.37 -10.08
C LYS A 47 -12.11 5.19 -10.55
N THR A 48 -11.63 4.95 -11.78
CA THR A 48 -10.50 5.68 -12.39
C THR A 48 -10.65 7.20 -12.32
N ALA A 49 -11.88 7.71 -12.48
CA ALA A 49 -12.19 9.14 -12.39
C ALA A 49 -11.83 9.78 -11.03
N LEU A 50 -11.78 9.00 -9.94
CA LEU A 50 -11.35 9.48 -8.63
C LEU A 50 -9.88 9.91 -8.63
N PHE A 51 -9.03 9.14 -9.31
CA PHE A 51 -7.59 9.39 -9.40
C PHE A 51 -7.26 10.47 -10.43
N GLN A 52 -7.96 10.46 -11.58
CA GLN A 52 -7.77 11.48 -12.64
C GLN A 52 -8.06 12.91 -12.16
N ARG A 53 -8.97 13.09 -11.21
CA ARG A 53 -9.30 14.41 -10.64
C ARG A 53 -8.31 14.88 -9.60
N SER A 54 -7.69 13.95 -8.88
CA SER A 54 -6.81 14.25 -7.73
C SER A 54 -5.35 14.46 -8.15
N ILE A 55 -4.98 13.90 -9.30
CA ILE A 55 -3.66 14.00 -9.91
C ILE A 55 -3.82 14.97 -11.10
N SER A 56 -3.71 16.27 -10.85
CA SER A 56 -3.73 17.28 -11.90
C SER A 56 -2.61 16.99 -12.91
N GLU A 57 -3.00 16.57 -14.13
CA GLU A 57 -2.36 16.66 -15.47
C GLU A 57 -0.81 16.63 -15.66
N THR A 58 0.05 16.51 -14.65
CA THR A 58 1.52 16.65 -14.77
C THR A 58 2.34 15.75 -13.85
N THR A 59 1.86 14.55 -13.54
CA THR A 59 2.78 13.51 -13.04
C THR A 59 2.69 12.27 -13.91
N ASP A 60 3.84 11.86 -14.45
CA ASP A 60 4.16 10.64 -15.22
C ASP A 60 3.83 9.32 -14.50
N ILE A 61 2.78 9.28 -13.69
CA ILE A 61 2.37 8.12 -12.89
C ILE A 61 1.43 7.21 -13.70
N VAL A 62 0.90 7.67 -14.84
CA VAL A 62 -0.16 6.98 -15.60
C VAL A 62 0.29 6.46 -16.98
N GLU A 63 1.56 6.62 -17.36
CA GLU A 63 2.08 6.08 -18.63
C GLU A 63 3.23 5.07 -18.42
N LYS A 64 2.98 3.97 -17.69
CA LYS A 64 3.71 2.72 -17.96
C LYS A 64 3.01 1.46 -17.46
#